data_AF-A0A7S0APN8-F1
#
_entry.id   AF-A0A7S0APN8-F1
#
_cell.length_a   1.000
_cell.length_b   1.000
_cell.length_c   1.000
_cell.angle_alpha   90.00
_cell.angle_beta   90.00
_cell.angle_gamma   90.00
#
_symmetry.space_group_name_H-M   'P 1'
#
loop_
_entity.id
_entity.type
_entity.pdbx_description
1 polymer ?
#
loop_
_entity_poly.entity_id
_entity_poly.type
_entity_poly.pdbx_seq_one_letter_code
_entity_poly.pdbx_strand_id
1 'polypeptide(L)'
;MLPSKPKSGMFGCCGRKDKVVPYQEMYISPKVFSLSINCLRFAVFVDAIAGTIEQPNYPIMVLPRGSPGSHPDSFPDTGGLGFSAATYFVPMSALLGVAIASLVIGILSDKWGRKPCLMLCLYGTVIGCILKFLFRFAFWPYCAFNFLNGLVSAS
;
A
#
# COMPACT_ATOMS: atom_id res chain seq x y z
N MET A 1 -4.20 34.64 -0.90
CA MET A 1 -4.91 34.54 0.39
C MET A 1 -4.16 33.56 1.26
N LEU A 2 -3.37 34.07 2.21
CA LEU A 2 -2.60 33.26 3.16
C LEU A 2 -3.50 32.91 4.35
N PRO A 3 -3.51 31.65 4.84
CA PRO A 3 -4.25 31.31 6.05
C PRO A 3 -3.64 32.03 7.25
N SER A 4 -4.48 32.75 7.97
CA SER A 4 -4.15 33.50 9.17
C SER A 4 -3.61 32.58 10.26
N LYS A 5 -2.55 33.03 10.96
CA LYS A 5 -1.97 32.34 12.12
C LYS A 5 -3.04 32.14 13.19
N PRO A 6 -3.22 30.92 13.75
CA PRO A 6 -4.09 30.73 14.89
C PRO A 6 -3.51 31.47 16.10
N LYS A 7 -4.36 32.27 16.75
CA LYS A 7 -4.05 32.97 17.99
C LYS A 7 -3.68 31.95 19.06
N SER A 8 -2.48 32.07 19.60
CA SER A 8 -2.00 31.36 20.79
C SER A 8 -2.80 31.83 22.00
N GLY A 9 -3.96 31.22 22.21
CA GLY A 9 -4.74 31.35 23.43
C GLY A 9 -4.05 30.61 24.56
N MET A 10 -3.64 31.38 25.58
CA MET A 10 -3.22 30.93 26.90
C MET A 10 -4.15 29.84 27.46
N PHE A 11 -3.66 28.61 27.53
CA PHE A 11 -4.12 27.62 28.52
C PHE A 11 -3.10 27.59 29.65
N GLY A 12 -3.14 28.64 30.48
CA GLY A 12 -2.58 28.58 31.82
C GLY A 12 -3.68 28.13 32.77
N CYS A 13 -3.75 26.83 33.06
CA CYS A 13 -4.41 26.33 34.27
C CYS A 13 -4.03 24.88 34.54
N CYS A 14 -3.60 24.64 35.78
CA CYS A 14 -3.40 23.36 36.43
C CYS A 14 -2.17 22.52 36.04
N GLY A 15 -1.14 22.61 36.87
CA GLY A 15 -0.01 21.68 36.98
C GLY A 15 -0.43 20.30 37.49
N ARG A 16 -1.34 19.65 36.78
CA ARG A 16 -1.57 18.22 36.89
C ARG A 16 -0.85 17.60 35.70
N LYS A 17 0.17 16.78 35.95
CA LYS A 17 0.78 15.90 34.93
C LYS A 17 -0.23 14.81 34.55
N ASP A 18 -1.41 15.22 34.10
CA ASP A 18 -2.38 14.31 33.53
C ASP A 18 -1.76 13.82 32.23
N LYS A 19 -1.57 12.51 32.12
CA LYS A 19 -1.03 11.86 30.93
C LYS A 19 -1.85 12.30 29.73
N VAL A 20 -1.34 13.29 28.98
CA VAL A 20 -1.94 13.70 27.71
C VAL A 20 -1.96 12.44 26.85
N VAL A 21 -3.17 12.02 26.47
CA VAL A 21 -3.33 10.83 25.64
C VAL A 21 -2.55 11.09 24.35
N PRO A 22 -1.66 10.18 23.89
CA PRO A 22 -0.67 10.45 22.84
C PRO A 22 -1.27 10.91 21.49
N TYR A 23 -2.58 10.74 21.29
CA TYR A 23 -3.31 11.27 20.14
C TYR A 23 -3.47 12.81 20.17
N GLN A 24 -3.55 13.43 21.34
CA GLN A 24 -3.72 14.88 21.47
C GLN A 24 -2.41 15.65 21.27
N GLU A 25 -1.25 15.05 21.58
CA GLU A 25 0.07 15.68 21.35
C GLU A 25 0.36 15.95 19.88
N MET A 26 -0.16 15.13 18.96
CA MET A 26 0.03 15.31 17.51
C MET A 26 -0.61 16.60 16.98
N TYR A 27 -1.66 17.10 17.63
CA TYR A 27 -2.31 18.37 17.26
C TYR A 27 -1.64 19.58 17.91
N ILE A 28 -0.95 19.38 19.03
CA ILE A 28 -0.35 20.47 19.83
C ILE A 28 1.07 20.78 19.34
N SER A 29 1.82 19.77 18.88
CA SER A 29 3.21 19.94 18.45
C SER A 29 3.36 19.99 16.92
N PRO A 30 3.63 21.17 16.32
CA PRO A 30 3.78 21.30 14.87
C PRO A 30 4.99 20.51 14.32
N LYS A 31 6.02 20.26 15.15
CA LYS A 31 7.18 19.46 14.77
C LYS A 31 6.80 17.99 14.55
N VAL A 32 6.01 17.41 15.45
CA VAL A 32 5.57 16.01 15.38
C VAL A 32 4.64 15.79 14.19
N PHE A 33 3.75 16.76 13.92
CA PHE A 33 2.88 16.74 12.75
C PHE A 33 3.65 16.79 11.42
N SER A 34 4.66 17.66 11.30
CA SER A 34 5.48 17.71 10.08
C SER A 34 6.28 16.42 9.86
N LEU A 35 6.76 15.81 10.95
CA LEU A 35 7.52 14.56 10.88
C LEU A 35 6.62 13.39 10.48
N SER A 36 5.39 13.31 11.00
CA SER A 36 4.44 12.26 10.63
C SER A 36 4.01 12.37 9.16
N ILE A 37 3.76 13.58 8.65
CA ILE A 37 3.47 13.80 7.22
C ILE A 37 4.65 13.38 6.34
N ASN A 38 5.89 13.71 6.73
CA ASN A 38 7.05 13.32 5.94
C ASN A 38 7.24 11.78 5.92
N CYS A 39 7.03 11.11 7.06
CA CYS A 39 7.02 9.64 7.10
C CYS A 39 5.93 9.06 6.18
N LEU A 40 4.73 9.64 6.19
CA LEU A 40 3.62 9.19 5.35
C LEU A 40 3.93 9.35 3.86
N ARG A 41 4.49 10.50 3.48
CA ARG A 41 4.94 10.75 2.10
C ARG A 41 6.01 9.77 1.66
N PHE A 42 6.96 9.46 2.55
CA PHE A 42 8.00 8.48 2.26
C PHE A 42 7.43 7.07 2.09
N ALA A 43 6.49 6.66 2.96
CA ALA A 43 5.81 5.37 2.83
C ALA A 43 5.08 5.23 1.48
N VAL A 44 4.27 6.23 1.10
CA VAL A 44 3.57 6.24 -0.19
C VAL A 44 4.54 6.26 -1.36
N PHE A 45 5.67 6.97 -1.23
CA PHE A 45 6.70 6.98 -2.27
C PHE A 45 7.35 5.60 -2.46
N VAL A 46 7.70 4.91 -1.38
CA VAL A 46 8.27 3.55 -1.44
C VAL A 46 7.25 2.57 -2.05
N ASP A 47 5.97 2.70 -1.68
CA ASP A 47 4.89 1.87 -2.24
C ASP A 47 4.71 2.10 -3.75
N ALA A 48 4.72 3.36 -4.19
CA ALA A 48 4.67 3.72 -5.60
C ALA A 48 5.88 3.19 -6.39
N ILE A 49 7.08 3.20 -5.81
CA ILE A 49 8.27 2.59 -6.41
C ILE A 49 8.07 1.08 -6.56
N ALA A 50 7.60 0.40 -5.52
CA ALA A 50 7.37 -1.04 -5.56
C ALA A 50 6.39 -1.41 -6.69
N GLY A 51 5.28 -0.68 -6.82
CA GLY A 51 4.31 -0.90 -7.89
C GLY A 51 4.84 -0.60 -9.30
N THR A 52 5.68 0.42 -9.46
CA THR A 52 6.22 0.81 -10.78
C THR A 52 7.36 -0.10 -11.26
N ILE A 53 8.15 -0.67 -10.35
CA ILE A 53 9.22 -1.63 -10.70
C ILE A 53 8.63 -2.96 -11.23
N GLU A 54 7.43 -3.37 -10.77
CA GLU A 54 6.79 -4.61 -11.22
C GLU A 54 6.19 -4.50 -12.64
N GLN A 55 5.75 -3.31 -13.06
CA GLN A 55 5.08 -3.11 -14.35
C GLN A 55 5.85 -3.58 -15.59
N PRO A 56 7.13 -3.23 -15.79
CA PRO A 56 7.89 -3.71 -16.94
C PRO A 56 8.22 -5.21 -16.87
N ASN A 57 8.12 -5.83 -15.69
CA ASN A 57 8.41 -7.24 -15.50
C ASN A 57 7.22 -8.13 -15.89
N TYR A 58 5.99 -7.63 -15.85
CA TYR A 58 4.81 -8.43 -16.18
C TYR A 58 4.89 -9.07 -17.58
N PRO A 59 5.18 -8.34 -18.69
CA PRO A 59 5.29 -8.96 -20.01
C PRO A 59 6.35 -10.07 -20.08
N ILE A 60 7.46 -9.92 -19.33
CA ILE A 60 8.52 -10.94 -19.29
C ILE A 60 8.05 -12.19 -18.53
N MET A 61 7.25 -12.01 -17.47
CA MET A 61 6.73 -13.11 -16.67
C MET A 61 5.63 -13.91 -17.38
N VAL A 62 4.76 -13.27 -18.18
CA VAL A 62 3.68 -13.96 -18.91
C VAL A 62 4.10 -14.61 -20.24
N LEU A 63 5.36 -14.48 -20.66
CA LEU A 63 5.89 -15.28 -21.77
C LEU A 63 5.90 -16.77 -21.40
N PRO A 64 5.18 -17.65 -22.13
CA PRO A 64 5.13 -19.06 -21.79
C PRO A 64 6.54 -19.68 -21.82
N ARG A 65 6.89 -20.39 -20.76
CA ARG A 65 8.19 -21.06 -20.63
C ARG A 65 8.40 -22.03 -21.82
N GLY A 66 9.44 -21.80 -22.60
CA GLY A 66 9.74 -22.56 -23.83
C GLY A 66 9.44 -21.81 -25.13
N SER A 67 8.82 -20.62 -25.06
CA SER A 67 8.75 -19.70 -26.21
C SER A 67 10.11 -19.03 -26.46
N PRO A 68 10.48 -18.73 -27.72
CA PRO A 68 11.74 -18.06 -28.03
C PRO A 68 11.79 -16.69 -27.33
N GLY A 69 12.81 -16.49 -26.47
CA GLY A 69 12.97 -15.29 -25.65
C GLY A 69 12.35 -15.35 -24.25
N SER A 70 11.79 -16.50 -23.82
CA SER A 70 11.28 -16.67 -22.45
C SER A 70 12.41 -16.77 -21.42
N HIS A 71 12.22 -16.12 -20.26
CA HIS A 71 13.15 -16.17 -19.14
C HIS A 71 12.88 -17.43 -18.29
N PRO A 72 13.89 -18.04 -17.61
CA PRO A 72 13.66 -19.18 -16.73
C PRO A 72 12.70 -18.93 -15.56
N ASP A 73 12.41 -17.67 -15.25
CA ASP A 73 11.45 -17.26 -14.22
C ASP A 73 10.05 -16.93 -14.76
N SER A 74 9.80 -17.11 -16.06
CA SER A 74 8.47 -16.91 -16.64
C SER A 74 7.50 -18.03 -16.24
N PHE A 75 6.20 -17.73 -16.26
CA PHE A 75 5.15 -18.68 -15.89
C PHE A 75 5.13 -19.89 -16.86
N PRO A 76 4.94 -21.12 -16.33
CA PRO A 76 4.85 -22.32 -17.16
C PRO A 76 3.57 -22.36 -18.00
N ASP A 77 2.49 -21.78 -17.48
CA ASP A 77 1.20 -21.64 -18.15
C ASP A 77 0.52 -20.35 -17.68
N THR A 78 -0.21 -19.70 -18.59
CA THR A 78 -0.99 -18.48 -18.36
C THR A 78 -2.46 -18.78 -18.07
N GLY A 79 -2.79 -20.03 -17.69
CA GLY A 79 -4.14 -20.43 -17.31
C GLY A 79 -5.14 -20.37 -18.46
N GLY A 80 -4.66 -20.56 -19.70
CA GLY A 80 -5.47 -20.41 -20.92
C GLY A 80 -5.68 -18.97 -21.40
N LEU A 81 -5.14 -17.96 -20.69
CA LEU A 81 -5.15 -16.58 -21.16
C LEU A 81 -4.04 -16.38 -22.20
N GLY A 82 -4.38 -15.79 -23.36
CA GLY A 82 -3.37 -15.38 -24.33
C GLY A 82 -2.40 -14.35 -23.75
N PHE A 83 -1.18 -14.27 -24.30
CA PHE A 83 -0.11 -13.37 -23.84
C PHE A 83 -0.59 -11.93 -23.58
N SER A 84 -1.37 -11.37 -24.52
CA SER A 84 -1.94 -10.02 -24.40
C SER A 84 -2.88 -9.91 -23.21
N ALA A 85 -3.83 -10.85 -23.07
CA ALA A 85 -4.79 -10.85 -21.96
C ALA A 85 -4.10 -11.02 -20.61
N ALA A 86 -3.13 -11.93 -20.52
CA ALA A 86 -2.39 -12.19 -19.28
C ALA A 86 -1.56 -10.98 -18.83
N THR A 87 -0.97 -10.22 -19.77
CA THR A 87 -0.21 -8.99 -19.49
C THR A 87 -1.06 -7.91 -18.82
N TYR A 88 -2.33 -7.77 -19.22
CA TYR A 88 -3.24 -6.81 -18.60
C TYR A 88 -3.93 -7.36 -17.35
N PHE A 89 -4.16 -8.67 -17.27
CA PHE A 89 -4.86 -9.30 -16.16
C PHE A 89 -4.06 -9.21 -14.85
N VAL A 90 -2.74 -9.38 -14.92
CA VAL A 90 -1.86 -9.30 -13.74
C VAL A 90 -1.99 -7.95 -13.02
N PRO A 91 -1.74 -6.79 -13.65
CA PRO A 91 -1.93 -5.49 -12.98
C PRO A 91 -3.40 -5.19 -12.64
N MET A 92 -4.35 -5.67 -13.45
CA MET A 92 -5.78 -5.50 -13.17
C MET A 92 -6.18 -6.15 -11.83
N SER A 93 -5.64 -7.33 -11.51
CA SER A 93 -5.92 -8.02 -10.25
C SER A 93 -5.50 -7.18 -9.03
N ALA A 94 -4.35 -6.51 -9.08
CA ALA A 94 -3.91 -5.62 -8.01
C ALA A 94 -4.84 -4.41 -7.85
N LEU A 95 -5.19 -3.75 -8.97
CA LEU A 95 -6.07 -2.57 -8.97
C LEU A 95 -7.46 -2.89 -8.45
N LEU A 96 -7.99 -4.08 -8.78
CA LEU A 96 -9.27 -4.55 -8.26
C LEU A 96 -9.22 -4.74 -6.73
N GLY A 97 -8.12 -5.28 -6.22
CA GLY A 97 -7.89 -5.42 -4.78
C GLY A 97 -7.87 -4.07 -4.08
N VAL A 98 -7.12 -3.10 -4.63
CA VAL A 98 -7.06 -1.72 -4.10
C VAL A 98 -8.43 -1.05 -4.12
N ALA A 99 -9.20 -1.22 -5.20
CA ALA A 99 -10.54 -0.64 -5.29
C ALA A 99 -11.48 -1.15 -4.19
N ILE A 100 -11.50 -2.47 -3.95
CA ILE A 100 -12.31 -3.08 -2.90
C ILE A 100 -11.83 -2.63 -1.51
N ALA A 101 -10.51 -2.63 -1.30
CA ALA A 101 -9.97 -2.20 -0.02
C ALA A 101 -10.22 -0.74 0.29
N SER A 102 -10.23 0.15 -0.71
CA SER A 102 -10.55 1.57 -0.48
C SER A 102 -11.94 1.77 0.16
N LEU A 103 -12.92 0.91 -0.18
CA LEU A 103 -14.26 0.94 0.40
C LEU A 103 -14.27 0.43 1.85
N VAL A 104 -13.55 -0.66 2.12
CA VAL A 104 -13.53 -1.31 3.44
C VAL A 104 -12.65 -0.55 4.44
N ILE A 105 -11.45 -0.18 4.01
CA ILE A 105 -10.45 0.51 4.83
C ILE A 105 -10.91 1.93 5.16
N GLY A 106 -11.64 2.60 4.27
CA GLY A 106 -12.26 3.90 4.58
C GLY A 106 -13.19 3.81 5.80
N ILE A 107 -14.12 2.84 5.79
CA ILE A 107 -15.06 2.63 6.90
C ILE A 107 -14.33 2.19 8.18
N LEU A 108 -13.30 1.35 8.05
CA LEU A 108 -12.53 0.86 9.19
C LEU A 108 -11.67 1.96 9.83
N SER A 109 -11.06 2.81 9.00
CA SER A 109 -10.27 3.97 9.42
C SER A 109 -11.10 4.94 10.25
N ASP A 110 -12.35 5.15 9.88
CA ASP A 110 -13.25 6.06 10.60
C ASP A 110 -13.63 5.53 11.99
N LYS A 111 -13.67 4.21 12.18
CA LYS A 111 -14.03 3.58 13.47
C LYS A 111 -12.83 3.34 14.38
N TRP A 112 -11.69 2.91 13.85
CA TRP A 112 -10.52 2.52 14.64
C TRP A 112 -9.41 3.58 14.66
N GLY A 113 -9.59 4.66 13.90
CA GLY A 113 -8.63 5.74 13.76
C GLY A 113 -7.60 5.47 12.65
N ARG A 114 -7.17 6.55 11.99
CA ARG A 114 -6.25 6.49 10.84
C ARG A 114 -4.88 5.91 11.15
N LYS A 115 -4.34 6.12 12.36
CA LYS A 115 -2.97 5.73 12.71
C LYS A 115 -2.73 4.20 12.76
N PRO A 116 -3.53 3.39 13.49
CA PRO A 116 -3.38 1.93 13.46
C PRO A 116 -3.73 1.34 12.10
N CYS A 117 -4.71 1.92 11.41
CA CYS A 117 -5.12 1.48 10.08
C CYS A 117 -3.97 1.59 9.06
N LEU A 118 -3.26 2.71 9.06
CA LEU A 118 -2.13 2.93 8.15
C LEU A 118 -0.94 2.01 8.45
N MET A 119 -0.64 1.76 9.73
CA MET A 119 0.39 0.78 10.12
C MET A 119 0.03 -0.63 9.64
N LEU A 120 -1.24 -1.04 9.78
CA LEU A 120 -1.70 -2.36 9.34
C LEU A 120 -1.58 -2.52 7.81
N CYS A 121 -1.93 -1.49 7.05
CA CYS A 121 -1.73 -1.47 5.59
C CYS A 121 -0.25 -1.64 5.23
N LEU A 122 0.63 -0.88 5.88
CA LEU A 122 2.07 -0.89 5.62
C LEU A 122 2.73 -2.24 5.96
N TYR A 123 2.32 -2.90 7.04
CA TYR A 123 2.78 -4.27 7.32
C TYR A 123 2.18 -5.29 6.36
N GLY A 124 0.91 -5.10 5.97
CA GLY A 124 0.21 -5.97 5.04
C GLY A 124 0.85 -5.97 3.65
N THR A 125 1.23 -4.81 3.12
CA THR A 125 1.91 -4.70 1.82
C THR A 125 3.27 -5.38 1.83
N VAL A 126 4.06 -5.24 2.90
CA VAL A 126 5.35 -5.93 3.02
C VAL A 126 5.16 -7.45 2.97
N ILE A 127 4.18 -7.99 3.70
CA ILE A 127 3.85 -9.42 3.68
C ILE A 127 3.36 -9.84 2.28
N GLY A 128 2.52 -9.03 1.64
CA GLY A 128 2.03 -9.27 0.28
C GLY A 128 3.15 -9.33 -0.76
N CYS A 129 4.13 -8.43 -0.68
CA CYS A 129 5.32 -8.44 -1.53
C CYS A 129 6.17 -9.71 -1.34
N ILE A 130 6.35 -10.18 -0.10
CA ILE A 130 7.07 -11.43 0.18
C ILE A 130 6.32 -12.64 -0.39
N LEU A 131 4.99 -12.69 -0.22
CA LEU A 131 4.17 -13.77 -0.76
C LEU A 131 4.19 -13.79 -2.29
N LYS A 132 4.11 -12.64 -2.96
CA LYS A 132 4.27 -12.53 -4.42
C LYS A 132 5.60 -13.14 -4.88
N PHE A 133 6.69 -12.85 -4.18
CA PHE A 133 8.01 -13.34 -4.54
C PHE A 133 8.11 -14.87 -4.41
N LEU A 134 7.52 -15.44 -3.34
CA LEU A 134 7.52 -16.89 -3.11
C LEU A 134 6.70 -17.65 -4.15
N PHE A 135 5.55 -17.11 -4.58
CA PHE A 135 4.63 -17.77 -5.51
C PHE A 135 4.81 -17.36 -6.97
N ARG A 136 5.98 -16.85 -7.35
CA ARG A 136 6.30 -16.37 -8.71
C ARG A 136 6.22 -17.43 -9.82
N PHE A 137 6.19 -18.73 -9.47
CA PHE A 137 6.24 -19.82 -10.45
C PHE A 137 4.88 -20.27 -10.98
N ALA A 138 3.78 -19.74 -10.44
CA ALA A 138 2.43 -20.13 -10.83
C ALA A 138 1.55 -18.91 -11.07
N PHE A 139 0.88 -18.86 -12.23
CA PHE A 139 0.11 -17.70 -12.66
C PHE A 139 -1.08 -17.37 -11.74
N TRP A 140 -1.91 -18.37 -11.40
CA TRP A 140 -3.10 -18.17 -10.56
C TRP A 140 -2.77 -17.77 -9.11
N PRO A 141 -1.85 -18.45 -8.40
CA PRO A 141 -1.42 -18.02 -7.08
C PRO A 141 -0.82 -16.62 -7.10
N TYR A 142 0.02 -16.31 -8.11
CA TYR A 142 0.59 -14.99 -8.25
C TYR A 142 -0.50 -13.91 -8.38
N CYS A 143 -1.52 -14.12 -9.23
CA CYS A 143 -2.65 -13.18 -9.36
C CYS A 143 -3.45 -13.05 -8.06
N ALA A 144 -3.68 -14.13 -7.33
CA ALA A 144 -4.37 -14.10 -6.04
C ALA A 144 -3.60 -13.31 -4.98
N PHE A 145 -2.27 -13.52 -4.88
CA PHE A 145 -1.42 -12.74 -3.98
C PHE A 145 -1.24 -11.29 -4.45
N ASN A 146 -1.28 -11.03 -5.75
CA ASN A 146 -1.28 -9.67 -6.28
C ASN A 146 -2.56 -8.90 -5.91
N PHE A 147 -3.71 -9.59 -5.99
CA PHE A 147 -4.99 -9.07 -5.52
C PHE A 147 -4.99 -8.85 -4.00
N LEU A 148 -4.51 -9.82 -3.20
CA LEU A 148 -4.38 -9.68 -1.75
C LEU A 148 -3.45 -8.53 -1.39
N ASN A 149 -2.32 -8.38 -2.08
CA ASN A 149 -1.43 -7.25 -1.88
C ASN A 149 -2.17 -5.93 -2.14
N GLY A 150 -2.95 -5.84 -3.23
CA GLY A 150 -3.81 -4.70 -3.49
C GLY A 150 -4.81 -4.43 -2.35
N LEU A 151 -5.38 -5.48 -1.76
CA LEU A 151 -6.33 -5.35 -0.64
C LEU A 151 -5.70 -4.76 0.63
N VAL A 152 -4.44 -5.06 0.92
CA VAL A 152 -3.73 -4.48 2.08
C VAL A 152 -2.98 -3.18 1.74
N SER A 153 -2.86 -2.83 0.46
CA SER A 153 -2.17 -1.64 -0.03
C SER A 153 -3.03 -0.38 -0.12
N ALA A 154 -4.31 -0.43 0.24
CA ALA A 154 -5.17 0.77 0.21
C ALA A 154 -4.86 1.68 1.42
N SER A 155 -3.71 2.35 1.36
CA SER A 155 -3.28 3.41 2.27
C SER A 155 -3.47 4.80 1.68
#